data_AF-A0A0B4FD73-F1
#
_entry.id   AF-A0A0B4FD73-F1
#
_cell.length_a   1.000
_cell.length_b   1.000
_cell.length_c   1.000
_cell.angle_alpha   90.00
_cell.angle_beta   90.00
_cell.angle_gamma   90.00
#
_symmetry.space_group_name_H-M   'P 1'
#
loop_
_entity.id
_entity.type
_entity.pdbx_description
1 polymer ?
#
loop_
_entity_poly.entity_id
_entity_poly.type
_entity_poly.pdbx_seq_one_letter_code
_entity_poly.pdbx_strand_id
1 'polypeptide(L)'
;MGPQEIQHVQQSFAGIFARKADLAERFYVHLFTRLPEARGMFRGNFVKQKTMLTAMITSCVRNLDDPRTLEDIGVQLAQEHAHLDLGPREAEAAKRALIAALRDVLGAELDPETEFAWASAISRVAGTLTRH
;
A
#
# COMPACT_ATOMS: atom_id res chain seq x y z
N MET A 1 0.21 14.55 7.18
CA MET A 1 0.91 14.77 5.90
C MET A 1 0.60 16.19 5.42
N GLY A 2 1.61 16.91 4.97
CA GLY A 2 1.48 18.23 4.35
C GLY A 2 1.30 18.17 2.83
N PRO A 3 0.92 19.29 2.18
CA PRO A 3 0.68 19.34 0.74
C PRO A 3 1.87 18.92 -0.13
N GLN A 4 3.10 19.24 0.28
CA GLN A 4 4.32 18.86 -0.45
C GLN A 4 4.51 17.34 -0.47
N GLU A 5 4.35 16.66 0.67
CA GLU A 5 4.44 15.19 0.73
C GLU A 5 3.38 14.52 -0.16
N ILE A 6 2.15 15.05 -0.16
CA ILE A 6 1.09 14.57 -1.04
C ILE A 6 1.51 14.69 -2.51
N GLN A 7 2.05 15.85 -2.89
CA GLN A 7 2.53 16.10 -4.25
C GLN A 7 3.65 15.13 -4.66
N HIS A 8 4.64 14.87 -3.80
CA HIS A 8 5.71 13.91 -4.07
C HIS A 8 5.15 12.50 -4.35
N VAL A 9 4.19 12.05 -3.53
CA VAL A 9 3.55 10.74 -3.72
C VAL A 9 2.77 10.69 -5.04
N GLN A 10 1.96 11.70 -5.33
CA GLN A 10 1.14 11.74 -6.55
C GLN A 10 1.98 11.83 -7.83
N GLN A 11 3.04 12.64 -7.83
CA GLN A 11 3.94 12.78 -8.97
C GLN A 11 4.75 11.50 -9.22
N SER A 12 5.34 10.92 -8.19
CA SER A 12 6.09 9.66 -8.32
C SER A 12 5.18 8.49 -8.71
N PHE A 13 3.93 8.47 -8.24
CA PHE A 13 2.97 7.42 -8.60
C PHE A 13 2.59 7.44 -10.08
N ALA A 14 2.60 8.60 -10.75
CA ALA A 14 2.37 8.67 -12.20
C ALA A 14 3.38 7.80 -12.97
N GLY A 15 4.65 7.79 -12.53
CA GLY A 15 5.69 6.91 -13.07
C GLY A 15 5.52 5.42 -12.73
N ILE A 16 4.75 5.10 -11.68
CA ILE A 16 4.43 3.73 -11.27
C ILE A 16 3.21 3.19 -12.01
N PHE A 17 2.31 4.04 -12.50
CA PHE A 17 1.04 3.60 -13.08
C PHE A 17 1.21 2.61 -14.25
N ALA A 18 2.23 2.80 -15.08
CA ALA A 18 2.57 1.86 -16.18
C ALA A 18 3.16 0.53 -15.67
N ARG A 19 3.76 0.54 -14.47
CA ARG A 19 4.44 -0.58 -13.80
C ARG A 19 3.65 -1.14 -12.62
N LYS A 20 2.34 -0.84 -12.53
CA LYS A 20 1.51 -1.22 -11.36
C LYS A 20 1.43 -2.73 -11.14
N ALA A 21 1.46 -3.52 -12.21
CA ALA A 21 1.49 -4.98 -12.12
C ALA A 21 2.76 -5.47 -11.41
N ASP A 22 3.91 -4.87 -11.76
CA ASP A 22 5.20 -5.17 -11.14
C ASP A 22 5.21 -4.76 -9.66
N LEU A 23 4.63 -3.60 -9.33
CA LEU A 23 4.49 -3.16 -7.94
C LEU A 23 3.73 -4.20 -7.11
N ALA A 24 2.59 -4.68 -7.60
CA ALA A 24 1.80 -5.67 -6.88
C ALA A 24 2.55 -7.01 -6.74
N GLU A 25 3.29 -7.43 -7.77
CA GLU A 25 4.10 -8.63 -7.71
C GLU A 25 5.21 -8.54 -6.66
N ARG A 26 5.99 -7.45 -6.69
CA ARG A 26 7.04 -7.17 -5.71
C ARG A 26 6.47 -7.08 -4.31
N PHE A 27 5.31 -6.44 -4.14
CA PHE A 27 4.62 -6.36 -2.86
C PHE A 27 4.36 -7.75 -2.29
N TYR A 28 3.78 -8.67 -3.05
CA TYR A 28 3.49 -10.02 -2.55
C TYR A 28 4.75 -10.84 -2.27
N VAL A 29 5.80 -10.71 -3.08
CA VAL A 29 7.12 -11.32 -2.79
C VAL A 29 7.64 -10.84 -1.44
N HIS A 30 7.62 -9.54 -1.20
CA HIS A 30 8.12 -8.93 0.04
C HIS A 30 7.23 -9.24 1.23
N LEU A 31 5.91 -9.27 1.05
CA LEU A 31 4.93 -9.58 2.08
C LEU A 31 5.11 -11.03 2.54
N PHE A 32 5.17 -11.98 1.62
CA PHE A 32 5.30 -13.39 1.96
C PHE A 32 6.69 -13.81 2.44
N THR A 33 7.69 -12.96 2.24
CA THR A 33 9.00 -13.12 2.89
C THR A 33 8.93 -12.69 4.36
N ARG A 34 8.11 -11.68 4.69
CA ARG A 34 7.95 -11.14 6.05
C ARG A 34 6.87 -11.86 6.87
N LEU A 35 5.82 -12.34 6.20
CA LEU A 35 4.69 -13.10 6.73
C LEU A 35 4.46 -14.34 5.86
N PRO A 36 5.29 -15.39 5.96
CA PRO A 36 5.11 -16.61 5.18
C PRO A 36 3.73 -17.26 5.34
N GLU A 37 3.14 -17.17 6.53
CA GLU A 37 1.79 -17.66 6.86
C GLU A 37 0.69 -16.98 6.03
N ALA A 38 0.91 -15.73 5.60
CA ALA A 38 -0.06 -14.99 4.80
C ALA A 38 -0.29 -15.62 3.42
N ARG A 39 0.68 -16.38 2.88
CA ARG A 39 0.51 -17.12 1.61
C ARG A 39 -0.74 -17.98 1.60
N GLY A 40 -1.07 -18.59 2.74
CA GLY A 40 -2.24 -19.45 2.89
C GLY A 40 -3.58 -18.73 2.71
N MET A 41 -3.60 -17.41 2.87
CA MET A 41 -4.79 -16.57 2.75
C MET A 41 -5.09 -16.18 1.29
N PHE A 42 -4.08 -16.21 0.41
CA PHE A 42 -4.19 -15.77 -0.99
C PHE A 42 -4.32 -16.94 -1.99
N ARG A 43 -5.12 -17.96 -1.67
CA ARG A 43 -5.32 -19.17 -2.50
C ARG A 43 -6.27 -19.00 -3.70
N GLY A 44 -6.85 -17.81 -3.87
CA GLY A 44 -7.80 -17.50 -4.93
C GLY A 44 -7.15 -17.07 -6.25
N ASN A 45 -7.91 -16.35 -7.06
CA ASN A 45 -7.39 -15.77 -8.31
C ASN A 45 -6.38 -14.65 -8.00
N PHE A 46 -5.10 -14.98 -8.09
CA PHE A 46 -4.02 -14.06 -7.75
C PHE A 46 -3.90 -12.87 -8.71
N VAL A 47 -4.32 -13.01 -9.98
CA VAL A 47 -4.38 -11.90 -10.94
C VAL A 47 -5.43 -10.88 -10.51
N LYS A 48 -6.63 -11.36 -10.12
CA LYS A 48 -7.68 -10.50 -9.56
C LYS A 48 -7.19 -9.81 -8.29
N GLN A 49 -6.50 -10.56 -7.42
CA GLN A 49 -5.94 -10.02 -6.18
C GLN A 49 -4.91 -8.90 -6.42
N LYS A 50 -3.94 -9.11 -7.32
CA LYS A 50 -2.98 -8.08 -7.72
C LYS A 50 -3.69 -6.84 -8.28
N THR A 51 -4.73 -7.04 -9.10
CA THR A 51 -5.53 -5.93 -9.67
C THR A 51 -6.22 -5.12 -8.58
N MET A 52 -6.87 -5.78 -7.61
CA MET A 52 -7.53 -5.13 -6.48
C MET A 52 -6.54 -4.30 -5.65
N LEU A 53 -5.36 -4.85 -5.36
CA LEU A 53 -4.30 -4.13 -4.66
C LEU A 53 -3.89 -2.85 -5.40
N THR A 54 -3.62 -2.95 -6.72
CA THR A 54 -3.22 -1.77 -7.50
C THR A 54 -4.32 -0.72 -7.58
N ALA A 55 -5.58 -1.13 -7.67
CA ALA A 55 -6.73 -0.23 -7.68
C ALA A 55 -6.87 0.50 -6.34
N MET A 56 -6.71 -0.22 -5.23
CA MET A 56 -6.73 0.35 -3.88
C MET A 56 -5.62 1.39 -3.71
N ILE A 57 -4.37 1.05 -4.03
CA ILE A 57 -3.23 1.98 -3.93
C ILE A 57 -3.49 3.22 -4.80
N THR A 58 -3.98 3.03 -6.03
CA THR A 58 -4.33 4.14 -6.93
C THR A 58 -5.39 5.05 -6.31
N SER A 59 -6.43 4.47 -5.70
CA SER A 59 -7.50 5.21 -5.05
C SER A 59 -6.98 6.02 -3.85
N CYS A 60 -6.17 5.40 -2.99
CA CYS A 60 -5.57 6.10 -1.85
C CYS A 60 -4.70 7.27 -2.30
N VAL A 61 -3.80 7.06 -3.27
CA VAL A 61 -2.88 8.10 -3.78
C VAL A 61 -3.66 9.28 -4.37
N ARG A 62 -4.71 9.00 -5.15
CA ARG A 62 -5.55 10.03 -5.77
C ARG A 62 -6.30 10.91 -4.79
N ASN A 63 -6.59 10.39 -3.59
CA ASN A 63 -7.40 11.08 -2.59
C ASN A 63 -6.58 11.48 -1.35
N LEU A 64 -5.25 11.53 -1.43
CA LEU A 64 -4.38 11.87 -0.28
C LEU A 64 -4.69 13.25 0.35
N ASP A 65 -5.21 14.16 -0.45
CA ASP A 65 -5.66 15.52 -0.13
C ASP A 65 -7.14 15.61 0.27
N ASP A 66 -7.91 14.51 0.19
CA ASP A 66 -9.29 14.41 0.66
C ASP A 66 -9.38 13.45 1.88
N PRO A 67 -9.32 13.98 3.11
CA PRO A 67 -9.39 13.18 4.32
C PRO A 67 -10.67 12.36 4.46
N ARG A 68 -11.81 12.86 3.98
CA ARG A 68 -13.10 12.18 4.13
C ARG A 68 -13.15 10.95 3.23
N THR A 69 -12.78 11.12 1.97
CA THR A 69 -12.73 10.00 1.02
C THR A 69 -11.71 8.94 1.46
N LEU A 70 -10.56 9.35 2.03
CA LEU A 70 -9.60 8.40 2.59
C LEU A 70 -10.12 7.64 3.81
N GLU A 71 -10.89 8.30 4.67
CA GLU A 71 -11.54 7.66 5.81
C GLU A 71 -12.53 6.58 5.32
N ASP A 72 -13.38 6.91 4.34
CA ASP A 72 -14.33 5.96 3.75
C ASP A 72 -13.63 4.75 3.11
N ILE A 73 -12.55 4.98 2.37
CA ILE A 73 -11.70 3.90 1.82
C ILE A 73 -11.13 3.05 2.96
N GLY A 74 -10.66 3.69 4.04
CA GLY A 74 -10.12 3.01 5.21
C GLY A 74 -11.14 2.11 5.90
N VAL A 75 -12.39 2.58 6.06
CA VAL A 75 -13.51 1.81 6.61
C VAL A 75 -13.83 0.60 5.75
N GLN A 76 -13.92 0.78 4.42
CA GLN A 76 -14.16 -0.33 3.51
C GLN A 76 -13.05 -1.38 3.62
N LEU A 77 -11.80 -0.96 3.63
CA LEU A 77 -10.67 -1.87 3.76
C LEU A 77 -10.68 -2.61 5.09
N ALA A 78 -10.99 -1.93 6.20
CA ALA A 78 -11.12 -2.55 7.51
C ALA A 78 -12.23 -3.61 7.53
N GLN A 79 -13.37 -3.35 6.88
CA GLN A 79 -14.47 -4.31 6.75
C GLN A 79 -14.06 -5.54 5.94
N GLU A 80 -13.40 -5.33 4.79
CA GLU A 80 -12.91 -6.42 3.94
C GLU A 80 -11.88 -7.30 4.66
N HIS A 81 -11.05 -6.69 5.52
CA HIS A 81 -10.00 -7.39 6.27
C HIS A 81 -10.40 -7.78 7.70
N ALA A 82 -11.65 -7.52 8.12
CA ALA A 82 -12.11 -7.73 9.50
C ALA A 82 -11.99 -9.18 9.99
N HIS A 83 -11.97 -10.14 9.06
CA HIS A 83 -11.86 -11.57 9.32
C HIS A 83 -10.40 -12.06 9.44
N LEU A 84 -9.41 -11.20 9.20
CA LEU A 84 -8.00 -11.59 9.05
C LEU A 84 -7.14 -11.38 10.32
N ASP A 85 -7.74 -11.08 11.46
CA ASP A 85 -7.07 -10.85 12.76
C ASP A 85 -5.76 -10.04 12.63
N LEU A 86 -5.83 -8.93 11.88
CA LEU A 86 -4.67 -8.11 11.59
C LEU A 86 -4.24 -7.33 12.83
N GLY A 87 -3.05 -7.64 13.35
CA GLY A 87 -2.42 -6.90 14.43
C GLY A 87 -1.35 -5.91 13.95
N PRO A 88 -0.67 -5.25 14.90
CA PRO A 88 0.43 -4.33 14.60
C PRO A 88 1.57 -4.99 13.78
N ARG A 89 1.81 -6.28 14.00
CA ARG A 89 2.81 -7.06 13.28
C ARG A 89 2.47 -7.17 11.80
N GLU A 90 1.21 -7.50 11.49
CA GLU A 90 0.74 -7.68 10.13
C GLU A 90 0.75 -6.36 9.36
N ALA A 91 0.30 -5.28 10.01
CA ALA A 91 0.33 -3.93 9.45
C ALA A 91 1.76 -3.45 9.16
N GLU A 92 2.69 -3.66 10.10
CA GLU A 92 4.09 -3.28 9.92
C GLU A 92 4.75 -4.06 8.78
N ALA A 93 4.47 -5.36 8.68
CA ALA A 93 4.98 -6.19 7.59
C ALA A 93 4.43 -5.75 6.23
N ALA A 94 3.14 -5.42 6.13
CA ALA A 94 2.53 -4.90 4.92
C ALA A 94 3.13 -3.55 4.51
N LYS A 95 3.31 -2.61 5.45
CA LYS A 95 3.97 -1.32 5.20
C LYS A 95 5.39 -1.52 4.66
N ARG A 96 6.20 -2.36 5.33
CA ARG A 96 7.58 -2.65 4.89
C ARG A 96 7.63 -3.33 3.54
N ALA A 97 6.66 -4.20 3.23
CA ALA A 97 6.57 -4.86 1.95
C ALA A 97 6.26 -3.88 0.81
N LEU A 98 5.36 -2.93 1.05
CA LEU A 98 5.00 -1.93 0.05
C LEU A 98 6.15 -0.94 -0.21
N ILE A 99 6.85 -0.48 0.83
CA ILE A 99 8.05 0.36 0.66
C ILE A 99 9.15 -0.39 -0.11
N ALA A 100 9.38 -1.67 0.20
CA ALA A 100 10.36 -2.47 -0.53
C ALA A 100 9.96 -2.67 -2.01
N ALA A 101 8.67 -2.85 -2.29
CA ALA A 101 8.16 -2.93 -3.65
C ALA A 101 8.32 -1.61 -4.42
N LEU A 102 8.09 -0.47 -3.76
CA LEU A 102 8.34 0.85 -4.35
C LEU A 102 9.82 1.02 -4.71
N ARG A 103 10.74 0.63 -3.82
CA ARG A 103 12.19 0.65 -4.10
C ARG A 103 12.57 -0.22 -5.30
N ASP A 104 12.01 -1.42 -5.39
CA ASP A 104 12.28 -2.32 -6.52
C ASP A 104 11.79 -1.75 -7.86
N VAL A 105 10.67 -1.02 -7.86
CA VAL A 105 10.04 -0.51 -9.09
C VAL A 105 10.61 0.84 -9.51
N LEU A 106 10.80 1.76 -8.57
CA LEU A 106 11.26 3.13 -8.83
C LEU A 106 12.79 3.27 -8.82
N GLY A 107 13.50 2.43 -8.07
CA GLY A 107 14.96 2.50 -7.96
C GLY A 107 15.42 3.90 -7.55
N ALA A 108 16.25 4.53 -8.39
CA ALA A 108 16.78 5.87 -8.16
C ALA A 108 15.73 6.99 -8.23
N GLU A 109 14.54 6.75 -8.82
CA GLU A 109 13.42 7.71 -8.84
C GLU A 109 12.76 7.84 -7.45
N LEU A 110 13.04 6.91 -6.53
CA LEU A 110 12.60 7.00 -5.14
C LEU A 110 13.67 7.67 -4.29
N ASP A 111 13.76 8.99 -4.39
CA ASP A 111 14.62 9.77 -3.51
C ASP A 111 14.16 9.72 -2.03
N PRO A 112 15.00 10.14 -1.07
CA PRO A 112 14.67 10.04 0.35
C PRO A 112 13.41 10.82 0.76
N GLU A 113 13.13 11.95 0.13
CA GLU A 113 11.96 12.79 0.42
C GLU A 113 10.67 12.11 -0.05
N THR A 114 10.72 11.54 -1.26
CA THR A 114 9.63 10.77 -1.87
C THR A 114 9.38 9.49 -1.09
N GLU A 115 10.43 8.77 -0.68
CA GLU A 115 10.28 7.58 0.18
C GLU A 115 9.62 7.93 1.52
N PHE A 116 10.05 9.02 2.16
CA PHE A 116 9.45 9.49 3.41
C PHE A 116 7.96 9.82 3.23
N ALA A 117 7.61 10.52 2.15
CA ALA A 117 6.23 10.86 1.83
C ALA A 117 5.38 9.59 1.60
N TRP A 118 5.91 8.59 0.89
CA TRP A 118 5.27 7.28 0.74
C TRP A 118 5.09 6.56 2.09
N ALA A 119 6.10 6.56 2.96
CA ALA A 119 6.01 5.93 4.27
C ALA A 119 4.92 6.57 5.14
N SER A 120 4.79 7.90 5.10
CA SER A 120 3.73 8.64 5.77
C SER A 120 2.34 8.29 5.20
N ALA A 121 2.20 8.23 3.87
CA ALA A 121 0.95 7.87 3.20
C ALA A 121 0.50 6.44 3.54
N ILE A 122 1.42 5.48 3.45
CA ILE A 122 1.14 4.08 3.75
C ILE A 122 0.80 3.89 5.22
N SER A 123 1.49 4.57 6.14
CA SER A 123 1.19 4.49 7.57
C SER A 123 -0.21 5.02 7.89
N ARG A 124 -0.64 6.10 7.22
CA ARG A 124 -1.98 6.67 7.38
C ARG A 124 -3.07 5.68 6.95
N VAL A 125 -2.89 4.99 5.83
CA VAL A 125 -3.85 3.98 5.34
C VAL A 125 -3.77 2.69 6.16
N ALA A 126 -2.57 2.20 6.48
CA ALA A 126 -2.42 0.97 7.27
C ALA A 126 -3.00 1.13 8.68
N GLY A 127 -2.93 2.33 9.27
CA GLY A 127 -3.55 2.62 10.55
C GLY A 127 -5.08 2.46 10.56
N THR A 128 -5.75 2.58 9.41
CA THR A 128 -7.20 2.34 9.33
C THR A 128 -7.56 0.85 9.27
N LEU A 129 -6.60 -0.03 8.92
CA LEU A 129 -6.82 -1.49 8.82
C LEU A 129 -6.84 -2.17 10.18
N THR A 130 -6.04 -1.69 11.12
CA THR A 130 -5.94 -2.25 12.46
C THR A 130 -6.99 -1.61 13.35
N ARG A 131 -7.86 -2.41 13.99
CA ARG A 131 -8.72 -1.88 15.07
C ARG A 131 -7.82 -1.40 16.22
N HIS A 132 -8.10 -0.20 16.71
CA HIS A 132 -7.64 0.27 18.00
C HIS A 132 -8.40 -0.41 19.14
#